data_AF-A0A6P6T7S2-F1
#
_entry.id   AF-A0A6P6T7S2-F1
#
_cell.length_a   1.000
_cell.length_b   1.000
_cell.length_c   1.000
_cell.angle_alpha   90.00
_cell.angle_beta   90.00
_cell.angle_gamma   90.00
#
_symmetry.space_group_name_H-M   'P 1'
#
loop_
_entity.id
_entity.type
_entity.pdbx_description
1 polymer ?
#
loop_
_entity_poly.entity_id
_entity_poly.type
_entity_poly.pdbx_seq_one_letter_code
_entity_poly.pdbx_strand_id
1 'polypeptide(L)'
;MEAEASSFECSEMLATLLASTPLLEESWKLCGQANAEAPQSYGTKQMGHVTYIAFSGIQMLAGLDPSCSNLVPIESSANGLFSSLHRHGEGEEPVMVHAGLLHLFLSFYSSPIFQNQVS
;
A
#
# COMPACT_ATOMS: atom_id res chain seq x y z
N MET A 1 -14.78 3.52 -39.71
CA MET A 1 -15.07 4.04 -38.35
C MET A 1 -14.46 3.01 -37.42
N GLU A 2 -13.29 3.31 -36.86
CA GLU A 2 -12.67 2.43 -35.87
C GLU A 2 -13.49 2.56 -34.59
N ALA A 3 -13.95 1.42 -34.05
CA ALA A 3 -14.67 1.41 -32.80
C ALA A 3 -13.66 1.74 -31.69
N GLU A 4 -13.73 2.96 -31.16
CA GLU A 4 -13.04 3.29 -29.91
C GLU A 4 -13.52 2.27 -28.87
N ALA A 5 -12.62 1.42 -28.39
CA ALA A 5 -12.92 0.49 -27.31
C ALA A 5 -13.41 1.31 -26.12
N SER A 6 -14.63 1.03 -25.66
CA SER A 6 -15.22 1.75 -24.55
C SER A 6 -14.34 1.58 -23.31
N SER A 7 -14.16 2.64 -22.50
CA SER A 7 -13.42 2.58 -21.24
C SER A 7 -13.98 1.49 -20.31
N PHE A 8 -15.27 1.18 -20.43
CA PHE A 8 -15.94 0.08 -19.73
C PHE A 8 -15.44 -1.30 -20.21
N GLU A 9 -15.41 -1.54 -21.52
CA GLU A 9 -14.93 -2.81 -22.10
C GLU A 9 -13.46 -3.07 -21.75
N CYS A 10 -12.65 -2.01 -21.71
CA CYS A 10 -11.27 -2.10 -21.27
C CYS A 10 -11.15 -2.46 -19.78
N SER A 11 -12.05 -1.95 -18.93
CA SER A 11 -12.08 -2.26 -17.50
C SER A 11 -12.53 -3.69 -17.22
N GLU A 12 -13.52 -4.20 -17.97
CA GLU A 12 -13.99 -5.58 -17.88
C GLU A 12 -12.87 -6.54 -18.28
N MET A 13 -12.23 -6.31 -19.42
CA MET A 13 -11.12 -7.14 -19.88
C MET A 13 -9.96 -7.19 -18.86
N LEU A 14 -9.59 -6.05 -18.28
CA LEU A 14 -8.57 -5.98 -17.22
C LEU A 14 -8.99 -6.74 -15.97
N ALA A 15 -10.24 -6.58 -15.53
CA ALA A 15 -10.76 -7.26 -14.34
C ALA A 15 -10.81 -8.78 -14.55
N THR A 16 -11.29 -9.24 -15.71
CA THR A 16 -11.29 -10.66 -16.09
C THR A 16 -9.87 -11.20 -16.15
N LEU A 17 -8.92 -10.45 -16.72
CA LEU A 17 -7.51 -10.85 -16.76
C LEU A 17 -6.96 -11.02 -15.33
N LEU A 18 -7.12 -10.02 -14.46
CA LEU A 18 -6.65 -10.10 -13.06
C LEU A 18 -7.30 -11.27 -12.32
N ALA A 19 -8.61 -11.48 -12.48
CA ALA A 19 -9.34 -12.58 -11.88
C ALA A 19 -8.91 -13.96 -12.41
N SER A 20 -8.40 -14.04 -13.65
CA SER A 20 -7.87 -15.26 -14.24
C SER A 20 -6.48 -15.64 -13.71
N THR A 21 -5.80 -14.72 -13.01
CA THR A 21 -4.49 -14.95 -12.39
C THR A 21 -4.64 -15.34 -10.91
N PRO A 22 -3.68 -16.05 -10.32
CA PRO A 22 -3.69 -16.34 -8.88
C PRO A 22 -3.43 -15.09 -8.01
N LEU A 23 -3.17 -13.92 -8.60
CA LEU A 23 -2.74 -12.71 -7.91
C LEU A 23 -3.71 -12.33 -6.78
N LEU A 24 -5.01 -12.26 -7.06
CA LEU A 24 -6.02 -11.84 -6.09
C LEU A 24 -6.19 -12.87 -4.97
N GLU A 25 -6.31 -14.15 -5.33
CA GLU A 25 -6.49 -15.23 -4.37
C GLU A 25 -5.29 -15.36 -3.42
N GLU A 26 -4.07 -15.35 -3.96
CA GLU A 26 -2.86 -15.50 -3.16
C GLU A 26 -2.58 -14.26 -2.31
N SER A 27 -2.82 -13.05 -2.84
CA SER A 27 -2.73 -11.82 -2.05
C SER A 27 -3.71 -11.84 -0.88
N TRP A 28 -4.96 -12.25 -1.13
CA TRP A 28 -5.98 -12.31 -0.08
C TRP A 28 -5.64 -13.34 1.00
N LYS A 29 -5.17 -14.53 0.62
CA LYS A 29 -4.69 -15.55 1.57
C LYS A 29 -3.55 -15.02 2.43
N LEU A 30 -2.56 -14.35 1.84
CA LEU A 30 -1.43 -13.80 2.58
C LEU A 30 -1.86 -12.67 3.53
N CYS A 31 -2.81 -11.81 3.12
CA CYS A 31 -3.42 -10.83 4.01
C CYS A 31 -4.15 -11.49 5.19
N GLY A 32 -4.88 -12.59 4.95
CA GLY A 32 -5.51 -13.36 6.01
C GLY A 32 -4.50 -13.94 7.00
N GLN A 33 -3.36 -14.42 6.51
CA GLN A 33 -2.26 -14.91 7.35
C GLN A 33 -1.61 -13.78 8.17
N ALA A 34 -1.28 -12.64 7.54
CA ALA A 34 -0.73 -11.48 8.22
C ALA A 34 -1.68 -10.95 9.31
N ASN A 35 -3.00 -11.02 9.08
CA ASN A 35 -4.00 -10.69 10.10
C ASN A 35 -4.07 -11.71 11.23
N ALA A 36 -3.70 -12.97 11.03
CA ALA A 36 -3.69 -13.97 12.11
C ALA A 36 -2.45 -13.86 13.02
N GLU A 37 -1.44 -13.09 12.60
CA GLU A 37 -0.20 -12.86 13.35
C GLU A 37 -0.35 -11.75 14.41
N ALA A 38 0.77 -11.39 15.05
CA ALA A 38 0.81 -10.32 16.03
C ALA A 38 0.43 -8.95 15.43
N PRO A 39 -0.12 -8.02 16.23
CA PRO A 39 -0.30 -6.63 15.79
C PRO A 39 1.04 -6.06 15.32
N GLN A 40 1.02 -5.23 14.28
CA GLN A 40 2.23 -4.62 13.72
C GLN A 40 3.15 -5.60 13.01
N SER A 41 2.60 -6.71 12.51
CA SER A 41 3.31 -7.63 11.63
C SER A 41 3.05 -7.36 10.14
N TYR A 42 3.94 -7.91 9.34
CA TYR A 42 3.79 -8.08 7.91
C TYR A 42 4.20 -9.51 7.56
N GLY A 43 3.47 -10.14 6.63
CA GLY A 43 3.80 -11.44 6.08
C GLY A 43 4.50 -11.28 4.73
N THR A 44 5.49 -12.13 4.46
CA THR A 44 6.14 -12.19 3.14
C THR A 44 6.02 -13.57 2.52
N LYS A 45 5.82 -13.61 1.21
CA LYS A 45 5.72 -14.87 0.45
C LYS A 45 6.36 -14.70 -0.93
N GLN A 46 7.42 -15.46 -1.18
CA GLN A 46 8.05 -15.50 -2.49
C GLN A 46 7.35 -16.51 -3.39
N MET A 47 6.99 -16.10 -4.60
CA MET A 47 6.43 -16.96 -5.64
C MET A 47 7.17 -16.76 -6.96
N GLY A 48 8.06 -17.70 -7.28
CA GLY A 48 8.95 -17.57 -8.42
C GLY A 48 9.82 -16.31 -8.29
N HIS A 49 9.63 -15.36 -9.20
CA HIS A 49 10.37 -14.10 -9.23
C HIS A 49 9.65 -12.92 -8.56
N VAL A 50 8.47 -13.15 -7.97
CA VAL A 50 7.65 -12.11 -7.33
C VAL A 50 7.61 -12.33 -5.83
N THR A 51 7.90 -11.28 -5.06
CA THR A 51 7.74 -11.29 -3.60
C THR A 51 6.47 -10.53 -3.24
N TYR A 52 5.56 -11.24 -2.57
CA TYR A 52 4.35 -10.66 -1.99
C TYR A 52 4.64 -10.22 -0.57
N ILE A 53 4.16 -9.03 -0.22
CA ILE A 53 4.27 -8.46 1.13
C ILE A 53 2.85 -8.05 1.53
N ALA A 54 2.35 -8.64 2.61
CA ALA A 54 1.04 -8.31 3.16
C ALA A 54 1.20 -7.65 4.52
N PHE A 55 0.59 -6.48 4.70
CA PHE A 55 0.59 -5.77 5.97
C PHE A 55 -0.68 -6.11 6.75
N SER A 56 -0.52 -6.40 8.06
CA SER A 56 -1.66 -6.69 8.93
C SER A 56 -2.54 -5.45 9.16
N GLY A 57 -3.82 -5.58 8.86
CA GLY A 57 -4.83 -4.52 9.01
C GLY A 57 -5.39 -4.36 10.43
N ILE A 58 -5.10 -5.31 11.34
CA ILE A 58 -5.65 -5.32 12.71
C ILE A 58 -5.32 -4.05 13.51
N GLN A 59 -4.19 -3.42 13.20
CA GLN A 59 -3.71 -2.24 13.91
C GLN A 59 -4.57 -1.00 13.69
N MET A 60 -5.23 -0.87 12.53
CA MET A 60 -6.17 0.22 12.30
C MET A 60 -7.44 0.08 13.15
N LEU A 61 -7.73 -1.13 13.66
CA LEU A 61 -8.93 -1.41 14.44
C LEU A 61 -8.67 -1.28 15.95
N ALA A 62 -7.44 -1.49 16.40
CA ALA A 62 -7.04 -1.48 17.80
C ALA A 62 -6.41 -0.14 18.21
N GLY A 63 -7.25 0.88 18.39
CA GLY A 63 -6.93 2.01 19.29
C GLY A 63 -5.70 2.84 18.93
N LEU A 64 -5.46 3.11 17.65
CA LEU A 64 -4.59 4.23 17.28
C LEU A 64 -5.12 5.52 17.93
N ASP A 65 -4.21 6.37 18.39
CA ASP A 65 -4.53 7.71 18.92
C ASP A 65 -5.55 8.39 17.98
N PRO A 66 -6.61 9.04 18.48
CA PRO A 66 -7.54 9.80 17.63
C PRO A 66 -6.84 10.73 16.63
N SER A 67 -5.64 11.22 16.95
CA SER A 67 -4.81 12.01 16.03
C SER A 67 -4.39 11.24 14.75
N CYS A 68 -4.34 9.90 14.79
CA CYS A 68 -4.01 9.05 13.66
C CYS A 68 -5.08 9.04 12.56
N SER A 69 -6.31 9.47 12.86
CA SER A 69 -7.39 9.61 11.86
C SER A 69 -7.25 10.87 10.99
N ASN A 70 -6.36 11.79 11.37
CA ASN A 70 -6.14 13.02 10.63
C ASN A 70 -5.39 12.78 9.32
N LEU A 71 -5.64 13.65 8.36
CA LEU A 71 -4.81 13.78 7.18
C LEU A 71 -3.63 14.70 7.49
N VAL A 72 -2.43 14.29 7.10
CA VAL A 72 -1.19 15.07 7.28
C VAL A 72 -0.45 15.22 5.95
N PRO A 73 0.29 16.33 5.74
CA PRO A 73 1.15 16.48 4.58
C PRO A 73 2.26 15.42 4.57
N ILE A 74 2.39 14.68 3.47
CA ILE A 74 3.36 13.58 3.32
C ILE A 74 4.83 14.04 3.40
N GLU A 75 5.08 15.31 3.09
CA GLU A 75 6.41 15.93 3.04
C GLU A 75 6.98 16.22 4.43
N SER A 76 6.11 16.40 5.43
CA SER A 76 6.50 16.80 6.78
C SER A 76 7.16 15.67 7.60
N SER A 77 7.03 14.42 7.16
CA SER A 77 7.14 13.27 8.07
C SER A 77 8.20 12.24 7.70
N ALA A 78 8.93 12.38 6.59
CA ALA A 78 9.65 11.25 6.00
C ALA A 78 11.00 11.56 5.33
N ASN A 79 11.73 12.61 5.73
CA ASN A 79 13.10 12.90 5.26
C ASN A 79 13.30 12.81 3.72
N GLY A 80 12.31 13.19 2.91
CA GLY A 80 12.39 13.14 1.45
C GLY A 80 12.09 11.79 0.80
N LEU A 81 11.66 10.76 1.55
CA LEU A 81 11.23 9.46 1.00
C LEU A 81 10.14 9.59 -0.07
N PHE A 82 9.32 10.63 0.01
CA PHE A 82 8.20 10.89 -0.89
C PHE A 82 8.42 12.11 -1.80
N SER A 83 9.67 12.51 -2.01
CA SER A 83 10.01 13.68 -2.85
C SER A 83 9.46 13.58 -4.29
N SER A 84 9.36 12.38 -4.86
CA SER A 84 8.76 12.18 -6.20
C SER A 84 7.25 12.43 -6.25
N LEU A 85 6.56 12.44 -5.10
CA LEU A 85 5.12 12.75 -5.02
C LEU A 85 4.87 14.26 -4.86
N HIS A 86 5.92 15.04 -4.62
CA HIS A 86 5.82 16.49 -4.57
C HIS A 86 5.55 17.02 -5.98
N ARG A 87 4.47 17.79 -6.15
CA ARG A 87 4.24 18.54 -7.39
C ARG A 87 5.04 19.82 -7.36
N HIS A 88 5.92 20.01 -8.34
CA HIS A 88 6.88 21.11 -8.39
C HIS A 88 6.27 22.49 -8.74
N GLY A 89 4.94 22.65 -8.62
CA GLY A 89 4.25 23.91 -8.92
C GLY A 89 4.16 24.81 -7.70
N GLU A 90 4.61 26.07 -7.81
CA GLU A 90 4.35 27.09 -6.79
C GLU A 90 2.83 27.25 -6.58
N GLY A 91 2.37 26.99 -5.35
CA GLY A 91 0.97 27.17 -4.95
C GLY A 91 0.10 25.92 -4.97
N GLU A 92 0.64 24.75 -5.27
CA GLU A 92 -0.11 23.49 -5.16
C GLU A 92 -0.23 23.02 -3.71
N GLU A 93 -1.40 22.49 -3.35
CA GLU A 93 -1.63 21.89 -2.03
C GLU A 93 -0.78 20.61 -1.87
N PRO A 94 -0.19 20.39 -0.68
CA PRO A 94 0.62 19.21 -0.44
C PRO A 94 -0.21 17.93 -0.51
N VAL A 95 0.42 16.81 -0.88
CA VAL A 95 -0.26 15.50 -0.86
C VAL A 95 -0.56 15.11 0.59
N MET A 96 -1.85 14.97 0.88
CA MET A 96 -2.36 14.64 2.20
C MET A 96 -2.58 13.12 2.33
N VAL A 97 -2.07 12.52 3.41
CA VAL A 97 -2.18 11.08 3.70
C VAL A 97 -2.69 10.82 5.11
N HIS A 98 -3.29 9.65 5.32
CA HIS A 98 -3.78 9.24 6.64
C HIS A 98 -2.61 9.05 7.63
N ALA A 99 -2.59 9.82 8.72
CA ALA A 99 -1.48 9.87 9.66
C ALA A 99 -1.13 8.50 10.26
N GLY A 100 -2.14 7.70 10.62
CA GLY A 100 -1.93 6.34 11.15
C GLY A 100 -1.28 5.38 10.15
N LEU A 101 -1.64 5.48 8.86
CA LEU A 101 -1.07 4.61 7.83
C LEU A 101 0.36 5.02 7.50
N LEU A 102 0.62 6.32 7.48
CA LEU A 102 1.96 6.87 7.31
C LEU A 102 2.88 6.46 8.46
N HIS A 103 2.41 6.58 9.71
CA HIS A 103 3.16 6.14 10.87
C HIS A 103 3.48 4.64 10.81
N LEU A 104 2.49 3.81 10.46
CA LEU A 104 2.68 2.38 10.30
C LEU A 104 3.67 2.02 9.19
N PHE A 105 3.58 2.69 8.04
CA PHE A 105 4.54 2.51 6.96
C PHE A 105 5.96 2.85 7.42
N LEU A 106 6.14 4.00 8.08
CA LEU A 106 7.44 4.44 8.58
C LEU A 106 8.00 3.49 9.65
N SER A 107 7.17 2.88 10.51
CA SER A 107 7.63 1.90 11.48
C SER A 107 8.19 0.64 10.81
N PHE A 108 7.57 0.17 9.72
CA PHE A 108 8.12 -0.94 8.94
C PHE A 108 9.36 -0.54 8.17
N TYR A 109 9.33 0.59 7.47
CA TYR A 109 10.44 1.07 6.65
C TYR A 109 11.71 1.36 7.46
N SER A 110 11.57 1.76 8.73
CA SER A 110 12.70 1.97 9.63
C SER A 110 13.40 0.67 10.06
N SER A 111 12.80 -0.49 9.81
CA SER A 111 13.40 -1.79 10.12
C SER A 111 14.40 -2.22 9.05
N PRO A 112 15.68 -2.47 9.39
CA PRO A 112 16.66 -2.99 8.44
C PRO A 112 16.27 -4.34 7.85
N ILE A 113 15.55 -5.16 8.64
CA ILE A 113 15.05 -6.47 8.19
C ILE A 113 14.06 -6.27 7.03
N PHE A 114 13.15 -5.31 7.17
CA PHE A 114 12.19 -5.00 6.11
C PHE A 114 12.90 -4.43 4.88
N GLN A 115 13.83 -3.48 5.05
CA GLN A 115 14.58 -2.90 3.92
C GLN A 115 15.35 -3.96 3.11
N ASN A 116 15.94 -4.94 3.79
CA ASN A 116 16.65 -6.04 3.14
C ASN A 116 15.73 -7.01 2.37
N GLN A 117 14.43 -7.06 2.70
CA GLN A 117 13.47 -7.90 1.99
C GLN A 117 12.85 -7.20 0.76
N VAL A 118 12.98 -5.87 0.67
CA VAL A 118 12.39 -5.04 -0.39
C VAL A 118 13.45 -4.49 -1.36
N SER A 119 14.74 -4.64 -1.06
CA SER A 119 15.85 -4.35 -1.99
C SER A 119 16.04 -5.45 -3.02
#